data_AF-A0A4R8KQ02-F1
#
_entry.id   AF-A0A4R8KQ02-F1
#
_cell.length_a   1.000
_cell.length_b   1.000
_cell.length_c   1.000
_cell.angle_alpha   90.00
_cell.angle_beta   90.00
_cell.angle_gamma   90.00
#
_symmetry.space_group_name_H-M   'P 1'
#
loop_
_entity.id
_entity.type
_entity.pdbx_description
1 polymer ?
#
loop_
_entity_poly.entity_id
_entity_poly.type
_entity_poly.pdbx_seq_one_letter_code
_entity_poly.pdbx_strand_id
1 'polypeptide(L)'
;MSSPSDDAPTSTGSIYFLSKEQVDEESVRATDGDIASAVKLYKYYLLVASDQDQAIRWLKLAATAGDEISQFNLAKILYMNGDLKGALHWAEVLRANKYPGIDNLIDEINRNAK
;
A
#
# COMPACT_ATOMS: atom_id res chain seq x y z
N MET A 1 -43.11 0.45 0.36
CA MET A 1 -42.01 0.48 1.34
C MET A 1 -40.78 0.90 0.58
N SER A 2 -40.29 2.11 0.86
CA SER A 2 -39.22 2.76 0.12
C SER A 2 -37.86 2.19 0.51
N SER A 3 -36.97 2.00 -0.46
CA SER A 3 -35.54 2.16 -0.23
C SER A 3 -35.05 3.21 -1.24
N PRO A 4 -34.57 4.37 -0.78
CA PRO A 4 -33.90 5.31 -1.66
C PRO A 4 -32.55 4.71 -2.05
N SER A 5 -32.23 4.80 -3.34
CA SER A 5 -30.90 4.57 -3.86
C SER A 5 -29.98 5.65 -3.26
N ASP A 6 -29.14 5.26 -2.30
CA ASP A 6 -28.06 6.11 -1.80
C ASP A 6 -26.94 6.19 -2.86
N ASP A 7 -27.22 6.85 -3.98
CA ASP A 7 -26.20 7.47 -4.82
C ASP A 7 -25.76 8.77 -4.12
N ALA A 8 -25.15 8.61 -2.94
CA ALA A 8 -24.41 9.70 -2.32
C ALA A 8 -23.18 9.98 -3.20
N PRO A 9 -22.88 11.24 -3.56
CA PRO A 9 -21.66 11.55 -4.28
C PRO A 9 -20.48 11.10 -3.42
N THR A 10 -19.77 10.05 -3.84
CA THR A 10 -18.57 9.58 -3.15
C THR A 10 -17.52 10.67 -3.26
N SER A 11 -17.51 11.58 -2.29
CA SER A 11 -16.33 12.37 -1.99
C SER A 11 -15.19 11.38 -1.73
N THR A 12 -14.00 11.64 -2.24
CA THR A 12 -12.81 10.79 -2.07
C THR A 12 -12.47 10.54 -0.59
N GLY A 13 -13.09 11.26 0.35
CA GLY A 13 -13.03 10.96 1.79
C GLY A 13 -13.87 9.76 2.23
N SER A 14 -14.97 9.45 1.54
CA SER A 14 -15.89 8.36 1.91
C SER A 14 -15.37 6.97 1.52
N ILE A 15 -14.47 6.88 0.53
CA ILE A 15 -13.97 5.60 0.01
C ILE A 15 -13.03 4.86 0.97
N TYR A 16 -12.53 5.53 2.00
CA TYR A 16 -11.60 4.94 2.97
C TYR A 16 -12.15 4.87 4.39
N PHE A 17 -13.37 5.34 4.66
CA PHE A 17 -13.95 5.19 5.99
C PHE A 17 -14.51 3.77 6.16
N LEU A 18 -13.84 2.94 6.96
CA LEU A 18 -14.28 1.58 7.27
C LEU A 18 -14.82 1.52 8.72
N SER A 19 -15.95 0.84 8.91
CA SER A 19 -16.39 0.40 10.24
C SER A 19 -15.45 -0.68 10.77
N LYS A 20 -15.55 -0.98 12.08
CA LYS A 20 -14.74 -2.04 12.69
C LYS A 20 -15.02 -3.39 12.04
N GLU A 21 -16.28 -3.70 11.78
CA GLU A 21 -16.70 -4.95 11.12
C GLU A 21 -16.11 -5.05 9.71
N GLN A 22 -16.12 -3.94 8.96
CA GLN A 22 -15.50 -3.89 7.63
C GLN A 22 -13.99 -4.06 7.70
N VAL A 23 -13.32 -3.45 8.69
CA VAL A 23 -11.88 -3.68 8.91
C VAL A 23 -11.60 -5.16 9.16
N ASP A 24 -12.39 -5.82 10.01
CA ASP A 24 -12.23 -7.24 10.32
C ASP A 24 -12.44 -8.10 9.06
N GLU A 25 -13.48 -7.85 8.27
CA GLU A 25 -13.74 -8.57 7.01
C GLU A 25 -12.65 -8.37 5.95
N GLU A 26 -12.23 -7.12 5.74
CA GLU A 26 -11.13 -6.82 4.81
C GLU A 26 -9.83 -7.45 5.29
N SER A 27 -9.62 -7.56 6.61
CA SER A 27 -8.39 -8.14 7.16
C SER A 27 -8.28 -9.63 6.82
N VAL A 28 -9.41 -10.36 6.89
CA VAL A 28 -9.49 -11.77 6.51
C VAL A 28 -9.20 -11.94 5.02
N ARG A 29 -9.87 -11.15 4.16
CA ARG A 29 -9.63 -11.19 2.71
C ARG A 29 -8.18 -10.88 2.35
N ALA A 30 -7.62 -9.83 2.95
CA ALA A 30 -6.23 -9.46 2.73
C ALA A 30 -5.27 -10.58 3.13
N THR A 31 -5.51 -11.24 4.29
CA THR A 31 -4.68 -12.37 4.73
C THR A 31 -4.79 -13.61 3.85
N ASP A 32 -5.93 -13.79 3.17
CA ASP A 32 -6.13 -14.84 2.16
C ASP A 32 -5.52 -14.49 0.78
N GLY A 33 -4.86 -13.33 0.68
CA GLY A 33 -4.13 -12.90 -0.52
C GLY A 33 -4.87 -11.89 -1.39
N ASP A 34 -6.01 -11.36 -0.95
CA ASP A 34 -6.69 -10.30 -1.68
C ASP A 34 -5.92 -8.98 -1.61
N ILE A 35 -5.30 -8.62 -2.74
CA ILE A 35 -4.49 -7.42 -2.90
C ILE A 35 -5.32 -6.16 -2.65
N ALA A 36 -6.56 -6.11 -3.15
CA ALA A 36 -7.40 -4.92 -3.07
C ALA A 36 -7.81 -4.61 -1.62
N SER A 37 -8.11 -5.65 -0.84
CA SER A 37 -8.36 -5.58 0.60
C SER A 37 -7.12 -5.09 1.36
N ALA A 38 -5.94 -5.63 1.06
CA ALA A 38 -4.69 -5.16 1.68
C ALA A 38 -4.42 -3.68 1.37
N VAL A 39 -4.59 -3.25 0.11
CA VAL A 39 -4.45 -1.83 -0.29
C VAL A 39 -5.50 -0.96 0.39
N LYS A 40 -6.74 -1.44 0.53
CA LYS A 40 -7.82 -0.71 1.20
C LYS A 40 -7.49 -0.47 2.67
N LEU A 41 -7.03 -1.51 3.38
CA LEU A 41 -6.61 -1.40 4.78
C LEU A 41 -5.38 -0.51 4.94
N TYR A 42 -4.39 -0.61 4.06
CA TYR A 42 -3.24 0.30 4.05
C TYR A 42 -3.70 1.77 4.02
N LYS A 43 -4.59 2.11 3.09
CA LYS A 43 -5.10 3.48 2.94
C LYS A 43 -5.96 3.91 4.12
N TYR A 44 -6.81 3.02 4.65
CA TYR A 44 -7.59 3.28 5.86
C TYR A 44 -6.69 3.63 7.05
N TYR A 45 -5.71 2.77 7.35
CA TYR A 45 -4.84 2.99 8.49
C TYR A 45 -3.92 4.21 8.30
N LEU A 46 -3.46 4.46 7.08
CA LEU A 46 -2.63 5.63 6.78
C LEU A 46 -3.40 6.96 6.89
N LEU A 47 -4.62 7.02 6.34
CA LEU A 47 -5.33 8.28 6.11
C LEU A 47 -6.44 8.56 7.15
N VAL A 48 -7.04 7.52 7.71
CA VAL A 48 -8.22 7.64 8.60
C VAL A 48 -7.84 7.31 10.04
N ALA A 49 -7.30 6.12 10.29
CA ALA A 49 -6.93 5.72 11.65
C ALA A 49 -5.62 6.37 12.12
N SER A 50 -4.81 6.89 11.19
CA SER A 50 -3.48 7.45 11.44
C SER A 50 -2.53 6.48 12.17
N ASP A 51 -2.68 5.18 11.93
CA ASP A 51 -1.86 4.10 12.50
C ASP A 51 -0.84 3.64 11.46
N GLN A 52 0.40 4.13 11.60
CA GLN A 52 1.47 3.84 10.64
C GLN A 52 1.92 2.37 10.70
N ASP A 53 1.89 1.73 11.86
CA ASP A 53 2.35 0.35 12.01
C ASP A 53 1.39 -0.61 11.28
N GLN A 54 0.08 -0.41 11.44
CA GLN A 54 -0.91 -1.16 10.67
C GLN A 54 -0.85 -0.82 9.19
N ALA A 55 -0.70 0.46 8.82
CA ALA A 55 -0.56 0.85 7.43
C ALA A 55 0.62 0.13 6.76
N ILE A 56 1.80 0.13 7.38
CA ILE A 56 2.99 -0.55 6.85
C ILE A 56 2.79 -2.07 6.80
N ARG A 57 2.09 -2.67 7.77
CA ARG A 57 1.76 -4.10 7.75
C ARG A 57 0.96 -4.48 6.50
N TRP A 58 -0.11 -3.75 6.20
CA TRP A 58 -0.96 -4.03 5.04
C TRP A 58 -0.28 -3.68 3.72
N LEU A 59 0.53 -2.62 3.70
CA LEU A 59 1.38 -2.27 2.56
C LEU A 59 2.36 -3.39 2.21
N LYS A 60 3.01 -4.00 3.20
CA LYS A 60 3.91 -5.14 3.00
C LYS A 60 3.18 -6.34 2.41
N LEU A 61 1.95 -6.60 2.87
CA LEU A 61 1.15 -7.70 2.35
C LEU A 61 0.79 -7.49 0.87
N ALA A 62 0.31 -6.29 0.52
CA ALA A 62 0.02 -5.92 -0.86
C ALA A 62 1.27 -5.98 -1.77
N ALA A 63 2.40 -5.46 -1.29
CA ALA A 63 3.67 -5.49 -2.03
C ALA A 63 4.15 -6.93 -2.29
N THR A 64 4.04 -7.80 -1.28
CA THR A 64 4.40 -9.23 -1.36
C THR A 64 3.50 -9.98 -2.33
N ALA A 65 2.22 -9.61 -2.40
CA ALA A 65 1.26 -10.18 -3.32
C ALA A 65 1.38 -9.65 -4.76
N GLY A 66 2.28 -8.69 -5.03
CA GLY A 66 2.61 -8.23 -6.38
C GLY A 66 2.04 -6.88 -6.78
N ASP A 67 1.43 -6.12 -5.86
CA ASP A 67 0.95 -4.78 -6.16
C ASP A 67 2.12 -3.80 -6.37
N GLU A 68 2.38 -3.43 -7.62
CA GLU A 68 3.52 -2.59 -8.00
C GLU A 68 3.53 -1.23 -7.30
N ILE A 69 2.35 -0.64 -7.07
CA ILE A 69 2.22 0.63 -6.35
C ILE A 69 2.66 0.46 -4.89
N SER A 70 2.21 -0.61 -4.24
CA SER A 70 2.62 -0.94 -2.87
C SER A 70 4.11 -1.26 -2.76
N GLN A 71 4.66 -1.96 -3.76
CA GLN A 71 6.11 -2.21 -3.84
C GLN A 71 6.89 -0.89 -3.93
N PHE A 72 6.44 0.05 -4.76
CA PHE A 72 7.09 1.36 -4.91
C PHE A 72 7.04 2.17 -3.61
N ASN A 73 5.86 2.22 -2.98
CA ASN A 73 5.67 2.91 -1.71
C ASN A 73 6.53 2.30 -0.61
N LEU A 74 6.59 0.96 -0.53
CA LEU A 74 7.43 0.26 0.43
C LEU A 74 8.92 0.53 0.17
N ALA A 75 9.36 0.53 -1.08
CA ALA A 75 10.75 0.88 -1.44
C ALA A 75 11.12 2.30 -0.96
N LYS A 76 10.24 3.28 -1.17
CA LYS A 76 10.46 4.66 -0.71
C LYS A 76 10.52 4.77 0.82
N ILE A 77 9.62 4.08 1.53
CA ILE A 77 9.63 4.05 3.01
C ILE A 77 10.92 3.45 3.53
N LEU A 78 11.35 2.29 2.98
CA LEU A 78 12.59 1.64 3.40
C LEU A 78 13.81 2.53 3.13
N TYR A 79 13.85 3.20 1.98
CA TYR A 79 14.89 4.14 1.63
C TYR A 79 14.97 5.31 2.63
N MET A 80 13.82 5.92 2.96
CA MET A 80 13.74 7.01 3.94
C MET A 80 14.16 6.58 5.35
N ASN A 81 13.91 5.31 5.71
CA ASN A 81 14.31 4.72 6.98
C ASN A 81 15.79 4.26 6.99
N GLY A 82 16.53 4.43 5.89
CA GLY A 82 17.91 4.00 5.76
C GLY A 82 18.10 2.51 5.49
N ASP A 83 17.03 1.73 5.29
CA ASP A 83 17.11 0.35 4.83
C ASP A 83 17.31 0.30 3.31
N LEU A 84 18.52 0.65 2.89
CA LEU A 84 18.90 0.71 1.48
C LEU A 84 18.83 -0.67 0.81
N LYS A 85 19.09 -1.75 1.55
CA LYS A 85 19.02 -3.11 1.02
C LYS A 85 17.58 -3.52 0.74
N GLY A 86 16.68 -3.28 1.69
CA GLY A 86 15.25 -3.54 1.51
C GLY A 86 14.65 -2.67 0.41
N ALA A 87 15.03 -1.39 0.34
CA ALA A 87 14.60 -0.49 -0.72
C ALA A 87 15.05 -0.98 -2.11
N LEU A 88 16.31 -1.37 -2.24
CA LEU A 88 16.86 -1.88 -3.50
C LEU A 88 16.16 -3.16 -3.94
N HIS A 89 15.88 -4.08 -3.01
CA HIS A 89 15.15 -5.32 -3.32
C HIS A 89 13.83 -5.04 -4.04
N TRP A 90 12.98 -4.18 -3.49
CA TRP A 90 11.70 -3.85 -4.12
C TRP A 90 11.84 -3.06 -5.43
N ALA A 91 12.83 -2.16 -5.50
CA ALA A 91 13.11 -1.43 -6.73
C ALA A 91 13.54 -2.36 -7.88
N GLU A 92 14.30 -3.40 -7.56
CA GLU A 92 14.72 -4.43 -8.52
C GLU A 92 13.56 -5.30 -9.02
N VAL A 93 12.62 -5.65 -8.12
CA VAL A 93 11.37 -6.34 -8.52
C VAL A 93 10.59 -5.47 -9.50
N LEU A 94 10.43 -4.18 -9.21
CA LEU A 94 9.76 -3.23 -10.09
C LEU A 94 10.48 -3.03 -11.43
N ARG A 95 11.82 -3.05 -11.43
CA ARG A 95 12.62 -3.00 -12.65
C ARG A 95 12.39 -4.23 -13.53
N ALA A 96 12.32 -5.42 -12.93
CA ALA A 96 11.99 -6.65 -13.67
C ALA A 96 10.59 -6.57 -14.32
N ASN A 97 9.64 -5.91 -13.65
CA ASN A 97 8.30 -5.65 -14.18
C ASN A 97 8.21 -4.47 -15.15
N LYS A 98 9.34 -3.79 -15.44
CA LYS A 98 9.42 -2.61 -16.31
C LYS A 98 8.61 -1.41 -15.80
N TYR A 99 8.49 -1.27 -14.47
CA TYR A 99 7.83 -0.12 -13.86
C TYR A 99 8.51 1.19 -14.27
N PRO A 100 7.78 2.18 -14.80
CA PRO A 100 8.37 3.38 -15.38
C PRO A 100 9.08 4.24 -14.34
N GLY A 101 10.29 4.71 -14.67
CA GLY A 101 11.06 5.64 -13.84
C GLY A 101 11.72 5.01 -12.61
N ILE A 102 11.69 3.68 -12.46
CA ILE A 102 12.29 2.99 -11.32
C ILE A 102 13.81 3.13 -11.25
N ASP A 103 14.48 3.25 -12.39
CA ASP A 103 15.95 3.39 -12.46
C ASP A 103 16.45 4.63 -11.70
N ASN A 104 15.66 5.72 -11.66
CA ASN A 104 16.00 6.91 -10.88
C ASN A 104 16.11 6.61 -9.38
N LEU A 105 15.19 5.78 -8.85
CA LEU A 105 15.21 5.36 -7.44
C LEU A 105 16.38 4.41 -7.17
N ILE A 106 16.66 3.47 -8.08
CA ILE A 106 17.79 2.55 -7.97
C ILE A 106 19.11 3.32 -7.93
N ASP A 107 19.28 4.30 -8.82
CA ASP A 107 20.47 5.15 -8.85
C ASP A 107 20.59 5.98 -7.56
N GLU A 108 19.48 6.49 -7.02
CA GLU A 108 19.46 7.20 -5.75
C GLU A 108 19.89 6.30 -4.59
N ILE A 109 19.35 5.09 -4.48
CA ILE A 109 19.72 4.12 -3.45
C ILE A 109 21.21 3.77 -3.55
N ASN A 110 21.71 3.48 -4.76
CA ASN A 110 23.11 3.11 -5.00
C ASN A 110 24.10 4.25 -4.69
N ARG A 111 23.68 5.51 -4.82
CA ARG A 111 24.51 6.65 -4.42
C ARG A 111 24.64 6.75 -2.90
N ASN A 112 23.58 6.46 -2.15
CA ASN A 112 23.55 6.57 -0.68
C ASN A 112 24.12 5.33 0.04
N ALA A 113 24.32 4.22 -0.68
CA ALA A 113 24.90 3.00 -0.13
C ALA A 113 26.44 2.97 -0.14
N LYS A 114 27.08 4.01 -0.70
CA LYS A 114 28.54 4.18 -0.78
C LYS A 114 29.03 5.10 0.33
#